data_AF-A9VVN2-F1
#
_entry.id   AF-A9VVN2-F1
#
_cell.length_a   1.000
_cell.length_b   1.000
_cell.length_c   1.000
_cell.angle_alpha   90.00
_cell.angle_beta   90.00
_cell.angle_gamma   90.00
#
_symmetry.space_group_name_H-M   'P 1'
#
loop_
_entity.id
_entity.type
_entity.pdbx_description
1 polymer ?
#
loop_
_entity_poly.entity_id
_entity_poly.type
_entity_poly.pdbx_seq_one_letter_code
_entity_poly.pdbx_strand_id
1 'polypeptide(L)'
;MARKRTKKAKVEYILQNYPATRINDRLLVTTYWRHFDNIKSVDDCVNATSSETITRIKRKLNENGKYMVTDGERKKLIAEEFAKAVEFKAKQSENAYDDGLISIKPPTIRKTVYVDSVKRDLSLIDDLKMVAGVYVFYDAFSNPLYVGITGSLYHRTNTHIIGISSNHRLKELMRNDLVHRVDYMYVSNVFHRDIYETYLIKALNPFCNTGKTIRKPRANENVIQEYKRHINEKAVA
;
A
#
# COMPACT_ATOMS: atom_id res chain seq x y z
N MET A 1 -3.07 -30.94 24.27
CA MET A 1 -2.19 -30.14 25.14
C MET A 1 -2.97 -29.68 26.36
N ALA A 2 -2.48 -29.98 27.57
CA ALA A 2 -3.19 -29.68 28.82
C ALA A 2 -3.52 -28.17 28.93
N ARG A 3 -4.80 -27.82 29.09
CA ARG A 3 -5.28 -26.46 29.32
C ARG A 3 -4.49 -25.86 30.50
N LYS A 4 -3.54 -24.95 30.23
CA LYS A 4 -2.94 -24.12 31.29
C LYS A 4 -4.05 -23.27 31.89
N ARG A 5 -4.61 -23.73 33.01
CA ARG A 5 -5.90 -23.27 33.55
C ARG A 5 -5.89 -21.82 34.04
N THR A 6 -4.74 -21.27 34.40
CA THR A 6 -4.66 -19.92 35.01
C THR A 6 -3.89 -18.93 34.15
N LYS A 7 -4.29 -17.66 34.21
CA LYS A 7 -3.57 -16.55 33.55
C LYS A 7 -2.09 -16.49 33.99
N LYS A 8 -1.80 -16.85 35.25
CA LYS A 8 -0.43 -16.99 35.77
C LYS A 8 0.39 -18.02 35.00
N ALA A 9 -0.13 -19.22 34.80
CA ALA A 9 0.56 -20.29 34.08
C ALA A 9 0.79 -19.95 32.59
N LYS A 10 -0.13 -19.18 31.99
CA LYS A 10 0.02 -18.66 30.62
C LYS A 10 1.14 -17.62 30.51
N VAL A 11 1.22 -16.67 31.45
CA VAL A 11 2.32 -15.68 31.49
C VAL A 11 3.66 -16.37 31.77
N GLU A 12 3.71 -17.30 32.72
CA GLU A 12 4.93 -18.07 33.05
C GLU A 12 5.44 -18.89 31.85
N TYR A 13 4.52 -19.47 31.05
CA TYR A 13 4.88 -20.13 29.80
C TYR A 13 5.61 -19.20 28.82
N ILE A 14 5.10 -17.98 28.63
CA ILE A 14 5.67 -17.03 27.68
C ILE A 14 7.03 -16.56 28.17
N LEU A 15 7.15 -16.23 29.46
CA LEU A 15 8.43 -15.81 30.05
C LEU A 15 9.49 -16.92 29.97
N GLN A 16 9.09 -18.19 30.04
CA GLN A 16 10.00 -19.33 29.91
C GLN A 16 10.43 -19.57 28.45
N ASN A 17 9.48 -19.56 27.50
CA ASN A 17 9.71 -19.94 26.10
C ASN A 17 10.16 -18.78 25.21
N TYR A 18 9.86 -17.53 25.60
CA TYR A 18 10.23 -16.32 24.87
C TYR A 18 10.96 -15.33 25.81
N PRO A 19 12.24 -15.56 26.12
CA PRO A 19 12.98 -14.76 27.10
C PRO A 19 13.01 -13.25 26.82
N ALA A 20 12.93 -12.83 25.55
CA ALA A 20 12.85 -11.41 25.17
C ALA A 20 11.63 -10.67 25.78
N THR A 21 10.55 -11.40 26.10
CA THR A 21 9.35 -10.84 26.75
C THR A 21 9.60 -10.42 28.20
N ARG A 22 10.67 -10.92 28.83
CA ARG A 22 11.06 -10.54 30.21
C ARG A 22 11.50 -9.08 30.31
N ILE A 23 12.03 -8.50 29.23
CA ILE A 23 12.47 -7.10 29.19
C ILE A 23 11.50 -6.16 28.48
N ASN A 24 10.57 -6.69 27.68
CA ASN A 24 9.65 -5.90 26.86
C ASN A 24 8.19 -6.29 27.13
N ASP A 25 7.48 -5.45 27.89
CA ASP A 25 6.08 -5.67 28.26
C ASP A 25 5.14 -5.67 27.05
N ARG A 26 5.43 -4.85 26.02
CA ARG A 26 4.65 -4.84 24.79
C ARG A 26 4.76 -6.17 24.05
N LEU A 27 5.97 -6.73 23.97
CA LEU A 27 6.21 -8.04 23.35
C LEU A 27 5.54 -9.17 24.16
N LEU A 28 5.55 -9.08 25.49
CA LEU A 28 4.85 -10.03 26.35
C LEU A 28 3.34 -10.04 26.06
N VAL A 29 2.72 -8.86 26.02
CA VAL A 29 1.27 -8.71 25.78
C VAL A 29 0.88 -9.23 24.40
N THR A 30 1.61 -8.83 23.34
CA THR A 30 1.30 -9.28 21.98
C THR A 30 1.52 -10.79 21.80
N THR A 31 2.57 -11.35 22.41
CA THR A 31 2.81 -12.80 22.38
C THR A 31 1.70 -13.55 23.11
N TYR A 32 1.24 -13.03 24.25
CA TYR A 32 0.13 -13.61 24.99
C TYR A 32 -1.16 -13.64 24.16
N TRP A 33 -1.50 -12.50 23.55
CA TRP A 33 -2.69 -12.38 22.72
C TRP A 33 -2.68 -13.33 21.52
N ARG A 34 -1.53 -13.49 20.86
CA ARG A 34 -1.38 -14.43 19.74
C ARG A 34 -1.51 -15.89 20.17
N HIS A 35 -0.83 -16.27 21.25
CA HIS A 35 -0.75 -17.67 21.67
C HIS A 35 -2.00 -18.19 22.39
N PHE A 36 -2.66 -17.33 23.17
CA PHE A 36 -3.72 -17.77 24.09
C PHE A 36 -5.07 -17.13 23.88
N ASP A 37 -5.12 -15.89 23.38
CA ASP A 37 -6.39 -15.20 23.12
C ASP A 37 -6.75 -15.23 21.61
N ASN A 38 -5.86 -15.78 20.75
CA ASN A 38 -6.03 -15.96 19.31
C ASN A 38 -6.49 -14.70 18.57
N ILE A 39 -5.98 -13.54 18.98
CA ILE A 39 -6.32 -12.23 18.40
C ILE A 39 -5.73 -12.14 16.99
N LYS A 40 -6.59 -11.97 15.99
CA LYS A 40 -6.22 -11.83 14.58
C LYS A 40 -6.60 -10.48 14.00
N SER A 41 -7.61 -9.81 14.57
CA SER A 41 -8.05 -8.47 14.16
C SER A 41 -8.17 -7.52 15.36
N VAL A 42 -8.42 -6.23 15.07
CA VAL A 42 -8.66 -5.21 16.10
C VAL A 42 -9.96 -5.50 16.87
N ASP A 43 -10.96 -6.11 16.22
CA ASP A 43 -12.25 -6.42 16.82
C ASP A 43 -12.14 -7.52 17.88
N ASP A 44 -11.20 -8.46 17.72
CA ASP A 44 -10.91 -9.51 18.70
C ASP A 44 -10.36 -8.93 20.03
N CYS A 45 -9.84 -7.69 20.02
CA CYS A 45 -9.25 -7.05 21.19
C CYS A 45 -10.27 -6.79 22.31
N VAL A 46 -11.56 -6.73 22.01
CA VAL A 46 -12.63 -6.50 23.01
C VAL A 46 -12.67 -7.62 24.05
N ASN A 47 -12.40 -8.85 23.61
CA ASN A 47 -12.41 -10.04 24.47
C ASN A 47 -11.01 -10.42 25.00
N ALA A 48 -10.00 -9.60 24.70
CA ALA A 48 -8.63 -9.86 25.07
C ALA A 48 -8.41 -9.81 26.59
N THR A 49 -7.48 -10.62 27.08
CA THR A 49 -6.96 -10.43 28.43
C THR A 49 -6.30 -9.06 28.51
N SER A 50 -6.74 -8.21 29.44
CA SER A 50 -6.21 -6.85 29.55
C SER A 50 -4.68 -6.84 29.73
N SER A 51 -4.02 -5.90 29.05
CA SER A 51 -2.56 -5.70 29.15
C SER A 51 -2.12 -5.53 30.60
N GLU A 52 -2.87 -4.76 31.41
CA GLU A 52 -2.59 -4.57 32.84
C GLU A 52 -2.66 -5.87 33.65
N THR A 53 -3.56 -6.80 33.30
CA THR A 53 -3.59 -8.11 33.97
C THR A 53 -2.31 -8.89 33.70
N ILE A 54 -1.83 -8.86 32.44
CA ILE A 54 -0.64 -9.59 32.00
C ILE A 54 0.62 -9.01 32.66
N THR A 55 0.77 -7.68 32.64
CA THR A 55 1.92 -6.98 33.25
C THR A 55 1.92 -7.09 34.77
N ARG A 56 0.77 -7.00 35.43
CA ARG A 56 0.66 -7.20 36.90
C ARG A 56 1.09 -8.60 37.33
N ILE A 57 0.75 -9.64 36.57
CA ILE A 57 1.20 -11.01 36.84
C ILE A 57 2.72 -11.11 36.72
N LYS A 58 3.31 -10.50 35.68
CA LYS A 58 4.76 -10.43 35.52
C LYS A 58 5.42 -9.73 36.72
N ARG A 59 4.92 -8.56 37.15
CA ARG A 59 5.44 -7.84 38.33
C ARG A 59 5.46 -8.73 39.57
N LYS A 60 4.35 -9.43 39.85
CA LYS A 60 4.28 -10.39 40.96
C LYS A 60 5.27 -11.56 40.83
N LEU A 61 5.53 -12.04 39.63
CA LEU A 61 6.53 -13.10 39.40
C LEU A 61 7.94 -12.57 39.69
N ASN A 62 8.25 -11.35 39.25
CA ASN A 62 9.52 -10.69 39.50
C ASN A 62 9.75 -10.40 40.99
N GLU A 63 8.71 -9.92 41.70
CA GLU A 63 8.74 -9.72 43.17
C GLU A 63 9.07 -11.01 43.93
N ASN A 64 8.66 -12.17 43.40
CA ASN A 64 8.99 -13.49 43.93
C ASN A 64 10.37 -14.01 43.47
N GLY A 65 11.22 -13.15 42.89
CA GLY A 65 12.56 -13.50 42.40
C GLY A 65 12.59 -14.30 41.10
N LYS A 66 11.45 -14.54 40.44
CA LYS A 66 11.39 -15.31 39.19
C LYS A 66 11.47 -14.38 37.98
N TYR A 67 12.26 -14.77 36.98
CA TYR A 67 12.42 -14.07 35.68
C TYR A 67 12.91 -12.61 35.79
N MET A 68 13.52 -12.22 36.92
CA MET A 68 14.31 -11.00 36.99
C MET A 68 15.48 -11.11 36.01
N VAL A 69 15.70 -10.06 35.25
CA VAL A 69 16.74 -10.00 34.23
C VAL A 69 17.87 -9.13 34.77
N THR A 70 19.05 -9.71 34.93
CA THR A 70 20.26 -8.96 35.31
C THR A 70 20.70 -8.02 34.18
N ASP A 71 21.52 -7.02 34.48
CA ASP A 71 21.96 -6.05 33.46
C ASP A 71 22.78 -6.71 32.33
N GLY A 72 23.53 -7.77 32.63
CA GLY A 72 24.24 -8.58 31.63
C GLY A 72 23.30 -9.34 30.69
N GLU A 73 22.28 -10.01 31.26
CA GLU A 73 21.26 -10.70 30.47
C GLU A 73 20.39 -9.74 29.67
N ARG A 74 20.10 -8.56 30.21
CA ARG A 74 19.36 -7.50 29.52
C ARG A 74 20.09 -7.07 28.25
N LYS A 75 21.40 -6.81 28.33
CA LYS A 75 22.21 -6.47 27.15
C LYS A 75 22.23 -7.59 26.13
N LYS A 76 22.35 -8.84 26.58
CA LYS A 76 22.33 -10.01 25.69
C LYS A 76 20.99 -10.16 24.95
N LEU A 77 19.87 -10.04 25.65
CA LEU A 77 18.53 -10.14 25.06
C LEU A 77 18.24 -8.99 24.09
N ILE A 78 18.69 -7.78 24.39
CA ILE A 78 18.57 -6.63 23.46
C ILE A 78 19.43 -6.87 22.22
N ALA A 79 20.66 -7.34 22.38
CA ALA A 79 21.55 -7.64 21.27
C ALA A 79 21.01 -8.76 20.38
N GLU A 80 20.41 -9.81 20.96
CA GLU A 80 19.77 -10.90 20.22
C GLU A 80 18.52 -10.43 19.45
N GLU A 81 17.66 -9.61 20.05
CA GLU A 81 16.50 -9.05 19.35
C GLU A 81 16.91 -8.03 18.28
N PHE A 82 17.95 -7.24 18.53
CA PHE A 82 18.53 -6.35 17.53
C PHE A 82 19.16 -7.14 16.39
N ALA A 83 19.88 -8.23 16.68
CA ALA A 83 20.43 -9.13 15.66
C ALA A 83 19.33 -9.76 14.81
N LYS A 84 18.23 -10.25 15.41
CA LYS A 84 17.07 -10.75 14.65
C LYS A 84 16.38 -9.66 13.83
N ALA A 85 16.29 -8.44 14.35
CA ALA A 85 15.69 -7.32 13.63
C ALA A 85 16.59 -6.83 12.49
N VAL A 86 17.91 -6.85 12.67
CA VAL A 86 18.91 -6.58 11.64
C VAL A 86 18.91 -7.69 10.60
N GLU A 87 18.84 -8.96 11.00
CA GLU A 87 18.72 -10.11 10.10
C GLU A 87 17.40 -10.10 9.34
N PHE A 88 16.28 -9.74 9.98
CA PHE A 88 14.99 -9.56 9.31
C PHE A 88 15.02 -8.37 8.33
N LYS A 89 15.63 -7.26 8.70
CA LYS A 89 15.85 -6.11 7.80
C LYS A 89 16.81 -6.44 6.66
N ALA A 90 17.87 -7.22 6.93
CA ALA A 90 18.82 -7.70 5.93
C ALA A 90 18.11 -8.66 4.96
N LYS A 91 17.29 -9.59 5.44
CA LYS A 91 16.46 -10.47 4.60
C LYS A 91 15.36 -9.72 3.83
N GLN A 92 14.85 -8.61 4.37
CA GLN A 92 13.96 -7.70 3.63
C GLN A 92 14.71 -6.84 2.60
N SER A 93 15.95 -6.43 2.87
CA SER A 93 16.75 -5.60 1.96
C SER A 93 17.47 -6.40 0.88
N GLU A 94 17.81 -7.66 1.17
CA GLU A 94 18.41 -8.62 0.24
C GLU A 94 17.36 -9.42 -0.52
N ASN A 95 16.07 -9.07 -0.41
CA ASN A 95 15.03 -9.67 -1.23
C ASN A 95 14.98 -11.21 -1.09
N ALA A 96 15.30 -11.78 0.08
CA ALA A 96 15.45 -13.23 0.28
C ALA A 96 14.13 -14.02 0.17
N TYR A 97 13.00 -13.32 0.03
CA TYR A 97 11.66 -13.87 -0.25
C TYR A 97 11.08 -13.35 -1.58
N ASP A 98 11.89 -12.63 -2.35
CA ASP A 98 11.56 -12.04 -3.64
C ASP A 98 12.33 -12.84 -4.70
N ASP A 99 11.61 -13.65 -5.45
CA ASP A 99 12.07 -14.61 -6.47
C ASP A 99 12.60 -13.93 -7.75
N GLY A 100 13.07 -12.68 -7.63
CA GLY A 100 13.50 -11.84 -8.76
C GLY A 100 12.36 -11.41 -9.67
N LEU A 101 11.12 -11.75 -9.31
CA LEU A 101 9.90 -11.30 -9.93
C LEU A 101 9.22 -10.42 -8.90
N ILE A 102 9.35 -9.09 -9.05
CA ILE A 102 8.18 -8.29 -8.74
C ILE A 102 7.13 -8.77 -9.74
N SER A 103 6.34 -9.79 -9.36
CA SER A 103 5.09 -10.14 -10.00
C SER A 103 4.16 -8.96 -9.70
N ILE A 104 4.42 -7.83 -10.36
CA ILE A 104 3.49 -6.73 -10.49
C ILE A 104 2.38 -7.32 -11.35
N LYS A 105 1.51 -8.12 -10.75
CA LYS A 105 0.21 -8.36 -11.34
C LYS A 105 -0.44 -6.97 -11.36
N PRO A 106 -0.68 -6.38 -12.55
CA PRO A 106 -1.28 -5.07 -12.62
C PRO A 106 -2.58 -5.12 -11.80
N PRO A 107 -2.85 -4.08 -11.00
CA PRO A 107 -4.05 -4.06 -10.18
C PRO A 107 -5.25 -4.18 -11.12
N THR A 108 -6.20 -5.02 -10.75
CA THR A 108 -7.37 -5.25 -11.59
C THR A 108 -8.19 -3.98 -11.71
N ILE A 109 -8.67 -3.70 -12.92
CA ILE A 109 -9.64 -2.63 -13.15
C ILE A 109 -10.89 -2.95 -12.31
N ARG A 110 -11.25 -2.02 -11.42
CA ARG A 110 -12.40 -2.15 -10.52
C ARG A 110 -13.62 -1.42 -11.03
N LYS A 111 -13.40 -0.32 -11.76
CA LYS A 111 -14.46 0.49 -12.32
C LYS A 111 -13.99 1.16 -13.60
N THR A 112 -14.89 1.26 -14.56
CA THR A 112 -14.69 1.95 -15.83
C THR A 112 -15.84 2.92 -16.01
N VAL A 113 -15.55 4.14 -16.44
CA VAL A 113 -16.56 5.15 -16.77
C VAL A 113 -16.20 5.87 -18.06
N TYR A 114 -17.22 6.39 -18.73
CA TYR A 114 -17.04 7.23 -19.92
C TYR A 114 -17.04 8.70 -19.53
N VAL A 115 -16.09 9.45 -20.08
CA VAL A 115 -15.89 10.87 -19.75
C VAL A 115 -17.16 11.69 -20.00
N ASP A 116 -17.83 11.48 -21.12
CA ASP A 116 -19.07 12.22 -21.44
C ASP A 116 -20.24 11.85 -20.55
N SER A 117 -20.22 10.65 -19.95
CA SER A 117 -21.23 10.28 -18.95
C SER A 117 -20.96 11.03 -17.65
N VAL A 118 -19.70 11.09 -17.21
CA VAL A 118 -19.32 11.81 -15.98
C VAL A 118 -19.48 13.33 -16.14
N LYS A 119 -19.23 13.90 -17.33
CA LYS A 119 -19.53 15.31 -17.64
C LYS A 119 -21.01 15.64 -17.45
N ARG A 120 -21.91 14.72 -17.80
CA ARG A 120 -23.36 14.88 -17.69
C ARG A 120 -23.88 14.60 -16.29
N ASP A 121 -23.29 13.61 -15.62
CA ASP A 121 -23.68 13.17 -14.28
C ASP A 121 -22.46 12.76 -13.46
N LEU A 122 -22.07 13.64 -12.54
CA LEU A 122 -20.93 13.43 -11.65
C LEU A 122 -21.21 12.35 -10.59
N SER A 123 -22.47 12.03 -10.30
CA SER A 123 -22.83 11.03 -9.29
C SER A 123 -22.37 9.62 -9.67
N LEU A 124 -22.09 9.38 -10.96
CA LEU A 124 -21.52 8.14 -11.46
C LEU A 124 -20.17 7.77 -10.83
N ILE A 125 -19.48 8.73 -10.21
CA ILE A 125 -18.20 8.53 -9.52
C ILE A 125 -18.27 8.83 -8.02
N ASP A 126 -19.46 9.01 -7.43
CA ASP A 126 -19.61 9.39 -6.01
C ASP A 126 -19.04 8.35 -5.04
N ASP A 127 -19.13 7.07 -5.40
CA ASP A 127 -18.51 5.95 -4.69
C ASP A 127 -16.98 6.06 -4.60
N LEU A 128 -16.34 6.89 -5.44
CA LEU A 128 -14.89 7.09 -5.47
C LEU A 128 -14.39 8.18 -4.50
N LYS A 129 -15.29 8.87 -3.76
CA LYS A 129 -14.92 9.99 -2.87
C LYS A 129 -13.84 9.63 -1.85
N MET A 130 -13.94 8.42 -1.28
CA MET A 130 -13.01 7.90 -0.26
C MET A 130 -12.06 6.81 -0.80
N VAL A 131 -11.97 6.66 -2.12
CA VAL A 131 -11.16 5.60 -2.75
C VAL A 131 -9.88 6.20 -3.30
N ALA A 132 -8.75 5.72 -2.79
CA ALA A 132 -7.43 6.01 -3.34
C ALA A 132 -7.04 4.97 -4.40
N GLY A 133 -6.22 5.35 -5.37
CA GLY A 133 -5.82 4.40 -6.40
C GLY A 133 -5.06 4.98 -7.58
N VAL A 134 -5.06 4.19 -8.65
CA VAL A 134 -4.50 4.52 -9.96
C VAL A 134 -5.65 4.69 -10.95
N TYR A 135 -5.52 5.62 -11.88
CA TYR A 135 -6.48 5.83 -12.96
C TYR A 135 -5.75 5.96 -14.30
N VAL A 136 -6.41 5.51 -15.38
CA VAL A 136 -5.89 5.60 -16.75
C VAL A 136 -6.94 6.17 -17.67
N PHE A 137 -6.62 7.28 -18.34
CA PHE A 137 -7.44 7.87 -19.40
C PHE A 137 -7.10 7.24 -20.76
N TYR A 138 -8.14 7.05 -21.57
CA TYR A 138 -8.05 6.49 -22.92
C TYR A 138 -8.84 7.32 -23.93
N ASP A 139 -8.45 7.21 -25.20
CA ASP A 139 -9.23 7.69 -26.33
C ASP A 139 -10.37 6.72 -26.71
N ALA A 140 -11.09 7.02 -27.79
CA ALA A 140 -12.17 6.16 -28.31
C ALA A 140 -11.70 4.76 -28.74
N PHE A 141 -10.43 4.62 -29.08
CA PHE A 141 -9.83 3.39 -29.61
C PHE A 141 -9.07 2.59 -28.53
N SER A 142 -9.24 2.94 -27.25
CA SER A 142 -8.54 2.33 -26.12
C SER A 142 -7.02 2.54 -26.13
N ASN A 143 -6.51 3.58 -26.79
CA ASN A 143 -5.13 4.01 -26.67
C ASN A 143 -4.93 4.72 -25.33
N PRO A 144 -3.91 4.35 -24.53
CA PRO A 144 -3.65 4.96 -23.23
C PRO A 144 -3.12 6.39 -23.42
N LEU A 145 -3.83 7.35 -22.84
CA LEU A 145 -3.50 8.77 -22.91
C LEU A 145 -2.73 9.23 -21.68
N TYR A 146 -3.17 8.86 -20.48
CA TYR A 146 -2.55 9.32 -19.25
C TYR A 146 -2.76 8.34 -18.11
N VAL A 147 -1.70 8.04 -17.38
CA VAL A 147 -1.74 7.30 -16.12
C VAL A 147 -1.46 8.26 -14.98
N GLY A 148 -2.21 8.17 -13.88
CA GLY A 148 -1.87 8.90 -12.66
C GLY A 148 -2.38 8.24 -11.39
N ILE A 149 -1.89 8.74 -10.26
CA ILE A 149 -2.24 8.26 -8.92
C ILE A 149 -2.86 9.34 -8.05
N THR A 150 -3.60 8.94 -7.02
CA THR A 150 -4.27 9.88 -6.12
C THR A 150 -4.70 9.24 -4.79
N GLY A 151 -4.82 10.06 -3.75
CA GLY A 151 -5.50 9.71 -2.50
C GLY A 151 -7.04 9.74 -2.58
N SER A 152 -7.60 10.37 -3.63
CA SER A 152 -9.03 10.39 -3.93
C SER A 152 -9.26 10.37 -5.44
N LEU A 153 -9.82 9.26 -5.94
CA LEU A 153 -10.13 9.05 -7.37
C LEU A 153 -11.24 10.00 -7.84
N TYR A 154 -12.22 10.30 -6.99
CA TYR A 154 -13.25 11.29 -7.26
C TYR A 154 -12.66 12.67 -7.53
N HIS A 155 -11.89 13.21 -6.58
CA HIS A 155 -11.37 14.57 -6.69
C HIS A 155 -10.49 14.70 -7.92
N ARG A 156 -9.60 13.73 -8.15
CA ARG A 156 -8.68 13.75 -9.28
C ARG A 156 -9.40 13.65 -10.62
N THR A 157 -10.41 12.79 -10.73
CA THR A 157 -11.24 12.70 -11.95
C THR A 157 -11.94 14.02 -12.21
N ASN A 158 -12.62 14.57 -11.20
CA ASN A 158 -13.34 15.83 -11.31
C ASN A 158 -12.41 16.95 -11.80
N THR A 159 -11.22 17.11 -11.20
CA THR A 159 -10.22 18.10 -11.61
C THR A 159 -9.81 17.98 -13.09
N HIS A 160 -9.64 16.76 -13.60
CA HIS A 160 -9.31 16.55 -15.02
C HIS A 160 -10.48 16.91 -15.93
N ILE A 161 -11.69 16.46 -15.61
CA ILE A 161 -12.88 16.66 -16.45
C ILE A 161 -13.27 18.13 -16.52
N ILE A 162 -13.24 18.87 -15.40
CA ILE A 162 -13.56 20.30 -15.36
C ILE A 162 -12.42 21.20 -15.89
N GLY A 163 -11.30 20.61 -16.34
CA GLY A 163 -10.21 21.34 -16.98
C GLY A 163 -9.29 22.13 -16.03
N ILE A 164 -9.33 21.86 -14.72
CA ILE A 164 -8.45 22.47 -13.71
C ILE A 164 -7.13 21.67 -13.55
N SER A 165 -6.96 20.59 -14.31
CA SER A 165 -5.74 19.77 -14.29
C SER A 165 -4.46 20.53 -14.63
N SER A 166 -3.38 20.16 -13.93
CA SER A 166 -2.01 20.60 -14.20
C SER A 166 -1.39 19.94 -15.43
N ASN A 167 -1.94 18.82 -15.93
CA ASN A 167 -1.42 18.19 -17.15
C ASN A 167 -1.99 18.91 -18.39
N HIS A 168 -1.19 19.84 -18.93
CA HIS A 168 -1.57 20.65 -20.09
C HIS A 168 -1.99 19.80 -21.31
N ARG A 169 -1.29 18.69 -21.58
CA ARG A 169 -1.60 17.83 -22.73
C ARG A 169 -2.94 17.13 -22.58
N LEU A 170 -3.20 16.52 -21.42
CA LEU A 170 -4.49 15.86 -21.17
C LEU A 170 -5.63 16.87 -21.19
N LYS A 171 -5.42 18.07 -20.63
CA LYS A 171 -6.39 19.18 -20.69
C LYS A 171 -6.71 19.56 -22.14
N GLU A 172 -5.71 19.63 -23.01
CA GLU A 172 -5.89 19.94 -24.43
C GLU A 172 -6.65 18.83 -25.15
N LEU A 173 -6.33 17.55 -24.89
CA LEU A 173 -7.09 16.43 -25.46
C LEU A 173 -8.54 16.40 -24.97
N MET A 174 -8.77 16.70 -23.69
CA MET A 174 -10.12 16.76 -23.09
C MET A 174 -10.99 17.85 -23.74
N ARG A 175 -10.39 19.01 -24.06
CA ARG A 175 -11.05 20.14 -24.74
C ARG A 175 -11.42 19.85 -26.20
N ASN A 176 -10.67 18.96 -26.83
CA ASN A 176 -10.90 18.53 -28.21
C ASN A 176 -11.72 17.23 -28.27
N ASP A 177 -12.35 16.82 -27.17
CA ASP A 177 -13.17 15.60 -27.03
C ASP A 177 -12.46 14.32 -27.50
N LEU A 178 -11.14 14.25 -27.33
CA LEU A 178 -10.33 13.07 -27.68
C LEU A 178 -10.20 12.06 -26.54
N VAL A 179 -10.70 12.39 -25.34
CA VAL A 179 -10.65 11.55 -24.14
C VAL A 179 -12.02 10.95 -23.89
N HIS A 180 -12.14 9.62 -23.95
CA HIS A 180 -13.44 8.94 -23.92
C HIS A 180 -13.68 8.11 -22.67
N ARG A 181 -12.64 7.47 -22.13
CA ARG A 181 -12.79 6.48 -21.04
C ARG A 181 -11.78 6.73 -19.94
N VAL A 182 -12.18 6.41 -18.71
CA VAL A 182 -11.25 6.22 -17.60
C VAL A 182 -11.47 4.87 -16.93
N ASP A 183 -10.37 4.20 -16.64
CA ASP A 183 -10.34 2.97 -15.85
C ASP A 183 -9.71 3.26 -14.48
N TYR A 184 -10.29 2.67 -13.43
CA TYR A 184 -9.88 2.85 -12.04
C TYR A 184 -9.39 1.55 -11.43
N MET A 185 -8.28 1.63 -10.70
CA MET A 185 -7.68 0.53 -9.96
C MET A 185 -7.51 0.96 -8.51
N TYR A 186 -8.18 0.26 -7.59
CA TYR A 186 -8.24 0.67 -6.18
C TYR A 186 -6.97 0.21 -5.45
N VAL A 187 -6.22 1.18 -4.92
CA VAL A 187 -4.94 0.94 -4.25
C VAL A 187 -4.79 1.94 -3.11
N SER A 188 -4.97 1.48 -1.88
CA SER A 188 -4.93 2.31 -0.66
C SER A 188 -3.52 2.66 -0.20
N ASN A 189 -2.55 1.77 -0.40
CA ASN A 189 -1.15 1.99 -0.01
C ASN A 189 -0.46 2.97 -0.98
N VAL A 190 0.20 4.00 -0.42
CA VAL A 190 0.91 5.04 -1.18
C VAL A 190 2.06 4.45 -2.00
N PHE A 191 2.93 3.63 -1.39
CA PHE A 191 4.08 3.03 -2.05
C PHE A 191 3.66 2.13 -3.22
N HIS A 192 2.56 1.37 -3.06
CA HIS A 192 2.04 0.55 -4.15
C HIS A 192 1.54 1.39 -5.32
N ARG A 193 0.88 2.53 -5.06
CA ARG A 193 0.47 3.45 -6.13
C ARG A 193 1.66 3.94 -6.93
N ASP A 194 2.76 4.34 -6.28
CA ASP A 194 3.97 4.80 -6.97
C ASP A 194 4.59 3.73 -7.88
N ILE A 195 4.65 2.49 -7.38
CA ILE A 195 5.14 1.33 -8.14
C ILE A 195 4.23 1.08 -9.35
N TYR A 196 2.92 1.02 -9.15
CA TYR A 196 1.96 0.76 -10.23
C TYR A 196 1.90 1.88 -11.25
N GLU A 197 2.03 3.15 -10.86
CA GLU A 197 2.12 4.27 -11.79
C GLU A 197 3.32 4.08 -12.72
N THR A 198 4.49 3.80 -12.14
CA THR A 198 5.73 3.63 -12.90
C THR A 198 5.64 2.43 -13.84
N TYR A 199 5.11 1.30 -13.35
CA TYR A 199 4.89 0.11 -14.16
C TYR A 199 3.94 0.38 -15.33
N LEU A 200 2.76 0.95 -15.08
CA LEU A 200 1.74 1.20 -16.10
C LEU A 200 2.21 2.24 -17.13
N ILE A 201 2.95 3.27 -16.71
CA ILE A 201 3.55 4.23 -17.65
C ILE A 201 4.53 3.53 -18.58
N LYS A 202 5.40 2.66 -18.05
CA LYS A 202 6.38 1.93 -18.88
C LYS A 202 5.70 0.90 -19.79
N ALA A 203 4.71 0.18 -19.28
CA ALA A 203 4.01 -0.88 -20.03
C ALA A 203 3.07 -0.32 -21.10
N LEU A 204 2.33 0.75 -20.79
CA LEU A 204 1.32 1.32 -21.69
C LEU A 204 1.86 2.44 -22.57
N ASN A 205 3.00 3.05 -22.19
CA ASN A 205 3.60 4.21 -22.85
C ASN A 205 2.56 5.30 -23.20
N PRO A 206 1.86 5.86 -22.21
CA PRO A 206 0.76 6.81 -22.42
C PRO A 206 1.26 8.16 -22.94
N PHE A 207 0.51 8.77 -23.86
CA PHE A 207 0.92 10.00 -24.56
C PHE A 207 1.24 11.19 -23.65
N CYS A 208 0.47 11.41 -22.58
CA CYS A 208 0.56 12.59 -21.72
C CYS A 208 1.58 12.47 -20.58
N ASN A 209 2.20 11.32 -20.34
CA ASN A 209 3.21 11.12 -19.28
C ASN A 209 4.64 11.40 -19.76
N THR A 210 4.83 12.48 -20.53
CA THR A 210 6.08 12.79 -21.24
C THR A 210 7.33 12.75 -20.37
N GLY A 211 7.28 13.29 -19.14
CA GLY A 211 8.42 13.32 -18.22
C GLY A 211 8.90 11.95 -17.72
N LYS A 212 8.14 10.88 -17.95
CA LYS A 212 8.47 9.49 -17.57
C LYS A 212 8.54 8.55 -18.78
N THR A 213 8.43 9.09 -19.99
CA THR A 213 8.56 8.37 -21.25
C THR A 213 9.79 8.88 -22.01
N ILE A 214 10.36 8.07 -22.91
CA ILE A 214 11.63 8.39 -23.62
C ILE A 214 11.47 9.58 -24.60
N ARG A 215 10.27 10.11 -24.80
CA ARG A 215 9.96 11.07 -25.87
C ARG A 215 10.29 12.51 -25.46
N LYS A 216 11.15 13.14 -26.25
CA LYS A 216 11.33 14.60 -26.24
C LYS A 216 10.32 15.27 -27.17
N PRO A 217 9.66 16.36 -26.74
CA PRO A 217 8.83 17.16 -27.63
C PRO A 217 9.66 17.71 -28.79
N ARG A 218 9.05 17.82 -29.98
CA ARG A 218 9.66 18.54 -31.11
C ARG A 218 9.31 20.02 -30.98
N ALA A 219 10.26 20.90 -31.29
CA ALA A 219 10.00 22.33 -31.31
C ALA A 219 8.87 22.65 -32.31
N ASN A 220 7.90 23.48 -31.88
CA ASN A 220 6.80 24.01 -32.68
C ASN A 220 5.66 23.04 -33.09
N GLU A 221 5.63 21.80 -32.58
CA GLU A 221 4.51 20.87 -32.83
C GLU A 221 3.40 21.10 -31.77
N ASN A 222 2.13 21.24 -32.20
CA ASN A 222 1.03 21.38 -31.24
C ASN A 222 0.63 20.01 -30.66
N VAL A 223 -0.04 20.00 -29.49
CA VAL A 223 -0.36 18.76 -28.76
C VAL A 223 -1.18 17.77 -29.61
N ILE A 224 -2.08 18.26 -30.46
CA ILE A 224 -2.94 17.42 -31.30
C ILE A 224 -2.14 16.73 -32.42
N GLN A 225 -1.21 17.46 -33.04
CA GLN A 225 -0.30 16.89 -34.04
C GLN A 225 0.63 15.85 -33.41
N GLU A 226 1.21 16.17 -32.26
CA GLU A 226 2.03 15.23 -31.49
C GLU A 226 1.27 13.95 -31.13
N TYR A 227 -0.02 14.09 -30.77
CA TYR A 227 -0.90 12.98 -30.45
C TYR A 227 -1.15 12.08 -31.65
N LYS A 228 -1.56 12.66 -32.79
CA LYS A 228 -1.78 11.90 -34.04
C LYS A 228 -0.54 11.11 -34.44
N ARG A 229 0.62 11.75 -34.36
CA ARG A 229 1.91 11.09 -34.62
C ARG A 229 2.18 9.96 -33.63
N HIS A 230 1.93 10.16 -32.34
CA HIS A 230 2.12 9.12 -31.32
C HIS A 230 1.29 7.87 -31.59
N ILE A 231 0.03 8.03 -31.99
CA ILE A 231 -0.85 6.92 -32.35
C ILE A 231 -0.37 6.22 -33.61
N ASN A 232 0.01 6.97 -34.65
CA ASN A 232 0.52 6.38 -35.89
C ASN A 232 1.81 5.58 -35.67
N GLU A 233 2.73 6.08 -34.85
CA GLU A 233 3.97 5.36 -34.52
C GLU A 233 3.69 4.06 -33.74
N LYS A 234 2.65 4.02 -32.90
CA LYS A 234 2.23 2.80 -32.20
C LYS A 234 1.55 1.77 -33.11
N ALA A 235 0.88 2.22 -34.17
CA ALA A 235 0.24 1.31 -35.12
C ALA A 235 1.25 0.56 -36.01
N VAL A 236 2.48 1.05 -36.11
CA VAL A 236 3.54 0.51 -36.98
C VAL A 236 4.56 -0.33 -36.20
N ALA A 237 4.55 -0.28 -34.86
CA ALA A 237 5.47 -1.00 -33.98
C ALA A 237 4.87 -2.32 -33.49
#